data_AF-A0A3S5GKX1-F1
#
_entry.id   AF-A0A3S5GKX1-F1
#
_cell.length_a   1.000
_cell.length_b   1.000
_cell.length_c   1.000
_cell.angle_alpha   90.00
_cell.angle_beta   90.00
_cell.angle_gamma   90.00
#
_symmetry.space_group_name_H-M   'P 1'
#
loop_
_entity.id
_entity.type
_entity.pdbx_description
1 polymer ?
#
loop_
_entity_poly.entity_id
_entity_poly.type
_entity_poly.pdbx_seq_one_letter_code
_entity_poly.pdbx_strand_id
1 'polypeptide(L)'
;MFNVVIYCIMMLLILFTLMIFLYSVSIKSIIDREKSSPFECGFDPFESSRIPFSSHFFMIAVIFLIFDVELVIIMPMTIVMTTINIIEIYLVMLLFLLFLMLGLYHEWKNNMLNWVQ
;
A
#
# COMPACT_ATOMS: atom_id res chain seq x y z
N MET A 1 -3.38 4.35 -26.37
CA MET A 1 -2.06 4.06 -25.77
C MET A 1 -1.14 5.28 -25.79
N PHE A 2 -0.76 5.81 -26.95
CA PHE A 2 0.17 6.97 -27.02
C PHE A 2 -0.34 8.23 -26.29
N ASN A 3 -1.62 8.59 -26.45
CA ASN A 3 -2.19 9.74 -25.73
C ASN A 3 -2.23 9.55 -24.21
N VAL A 4 -2.43 8.31 -23.73
CA VAL A 4 -2.40 8.00 -22.29
C VAL A 4 -0.99 8.20 -21.74
N VAL A 5 0.03 7.74 -22.48
CA VAL A 5 1.43 7.96 -22.13
C VAL A 5 1.77 9.45 -22.08
N ILE A 6 1.28 10.24 -23.05
CA ILE A 6 1.46 11.70 -23.06
C ILE A 6 0.84 12.34 -21.81
N TYR A 7 -0.39 11.96 -21.44
CA TYR A 7 -1.03 12.50 -20.25
C TYR A 7 -0.29 12.13 -18.96
N CYS A 8 0.21 10.89 -18.82
CA CYS A 8 1.03 10.50 -17.67
C CYS A 8 2.30 11.33 -17.56
N ILE A 9 2.99 11.56 -18.67
CA ILE A 9 4.22 12.39 -18.71
C ILE A 9 3.90 13.84 -18.36
N MET A 10 2.80 14.40 -18.88
CA MET A 10 2.37 15.75 -18.54
C MET A 10 2.09 15.90 -17.05
N MET A 11 1.39 14.93 -16.43
CA MET A 11 1.11 14.97 -14.99
C MET A 11 2.37 14.89 -14.13
N LEU A 12 3.33 14.04 -14.51
CA LEU A 12 4.63 13.96 -13.81
C LEU A 12 5.41 15.27 -13.91
N LEU A 13 5.45 15.89 -15.09
CA LEU A 13 6.13 17.17 -15.29
C LEU A 13 5.50 18.29 -14.45
N ILE A 14 4.16 18.32 -14.35
CA ILE A 14 3.44 19.29 -13.52
C ILE A 14 3.78 19.09 -12.03
N LEU A 15 3.80 17.85 -11.54
CA LEU A 15 4.18 17.58 -10.14
C LEU A 15 5.63 17.97 -9.87
N PHE A 16 6.54 17.71 -10.81
CA PHE A 16 7.94 18.05 -10.66
C PHE A 16 8.18 19.57 -10.64
N THR A 17 7.51 20.33 -11.51
CA THR A 17 7.62 21.80 -11.51
C THR A 17 7.03 22.41 -10.24
N LEU A 18 5.91 21.88 -9.74
CA LEU A 18 5.33 22.29 -8.47
C LEU A 18 6.28 22.01 -7.30
N MET A 19 6.93 20.84 -7.26
CA MET A 19 7.92 20.51 -6.22
C MET A 19 9.11 21.47 -6.24
N ILE A 20 9.65 21.80 -7.42
CA ILE A 20 10.75 22.77 -7.56
C ILE A 20 10.31 24.16 -7.11
N PHE A 21 9.10 24.59 -7.48
CA PHE A 21 8.57 25.88 -7.09
C PHE A 21 8.37 25.97 -5.57
N LEU A 22 7.78 24.95 -4.95
CA LEU A 22 7.63 24.90 -3.49
C LEU A 22 8.99 24.89 -2.79
N TYR A 23 9.95 24.14 -3.31
CA TYR A 23 11.31 24.11 -2.79
C TYR A 23 11.96 25.49 -2.87
N SER A 24 11.90 26.17 -4.02
CA SER A 24 12.51 27.50 -4.21
C SER A 24 11.90 28.56 -3.31
N VAL A 25 10.58 28.51 -3.06
CA VAL A 25 9.90 29.39 -2.09
C VAL A 25 10.30 29.05 -0.65
N SER A 26 10.53 27.78 -0.33
CA SER A 26 10.83 27.32 1.04
C SER A 26 12.30 27.48 1.46
N ILE A 27 13.23 27.58 0.51
CA ILE A 27 14.66 27.75 0.82
C ILE A 27 14.87 29.07 1.54
N LYS A 28 15.35 28.99 2.78
CA LYS A 28 15.96 30.12 3.49
C LYS A 28 17.45 30.10 3.20
N SER A 29 18.01 31.24 2.81
CA SER A 29 19.42 31.41 2.43
C SER A 29 20.42 31.20 3.58
N ILE A 30 19.96 31.30 4.82
CA ILE A 30 20.81 31.14 6.01
C ILE A 30 20.80 29.67 6.42
N ILE A 31 21.96 29.03 6.25
CA ILE A 31 22.26 27.66 6.69
C ILE A 31 22.77 27.74 8.12
N ASP A 32 21.86 27.59 9.10
CA ASP A 32 22.24 27.51 10.51
C ASP A 32 22.74 26.10 10.86
N ARG A 33 23.82 26.03 11.65
CA ARG A 33 24.38 24.76 12.17
C ARG A 33 23.32 23.92 12.90
N GLU A 34 22.44 24.59 13.64
CA GLU A 34 21.38 23.95 14.41
C GLU A 34 20.28 23.35 13.51
N LYS A 35 20.05 23.90 12.31
CA LYS A 35 19.16 23.29 11.30
C LYS A 35 19.74 22.04 10.66
N SER A 36 21.07 21.99 10.53
CA SER A 36 21.79 20.81 10.04
C SER A 36 22.07 19.76 11.13
N SER A 37 21.72 20.06 12.39
CA SER A 37 21.87 19.14 13.52
C SER A 37 20.64 18.23 13.65
N PRO A 38 20.80 16.99 14.16
CA PRO A 38 19.68 16.08 14.37
C PRO A 38 18.69 16.66 15.40
N PHE A 39 17.41 16.68 15.03
CA PHE A 39 16.30 17.28 15.79
C PHE A 39 15.83 16.44 16.98
N GLU A 40 16.73 15.86 17.76
CA GLU A 40 16.38 15.04 18.92
C GLU A 40 17.41 15.28 20.04
N CYS A 41 17.23 16.38 20.77
CA CYS A 41 17.94 16.70 22.02
C CYS A 41 19.48 16.76 22.01
N GLY A 42 20.17 16.70 20.87
CA GLY A 42 21.64 16.87 20.80
C GLY A 42 22.45 15.71 21.38
N PHE A 43 21.83 14.53 21.56
CA PHE A 43 22.54 13.31 21.94
C PHE A 43 22.71 12.40 20.74
N ASP A 44 23.91 11.84 20.58
CA ASP A 44 24.12 10.75 19.64
C ASP A 44 23.31 9.53 20.11
N PRO A 45 22.62 8.82 19.21
CA PRO A 45 21.87 7.63 19.58
C PRO A 45 22.82 6.59 20.20
N PHE A 46 22.64 6.32 21.50
CA PHE A 46 23.49 5.41 22.27
C PHE A 46 23.29 3.93 21.91
N GLU A 47 22.22 3.58 21.21
CA GLU A 47 21.86 2.21 20.88
C GLU A 47 21.56 2.04 19.39
N SER A 48 21.69 0.80 18.89
CA SER A 48 21.38 0.46 17.50
C SER A 48 19.94 0.83 17.16
N SER A 49 19.72 1.34 15.94
CA SER A 49 18.42 1.72 15.36
C SER A 49 17.39 0.58 15.21
N ARG A 50 17.63 -0.59 15.82
CA ARG A 50 16.69 -1.70 15.84
C ARG A 50 15.55 -1.38 16.80
N ILE A 51 14.59 -0.65 16.27
CA ILE A 51 13.28 -0.45 16.88
C ILE A 51 12.63 -1.83 17.00
N PRO A 52 12.00 -2.16 18.15
CA PRO A 52 11.29 -3.43 18.29
C PRO A 52 10.26 -3.58 17.16
N PHE A 53 10.37 -4.68 16.42
CA PHE A 53 9.49 -4.97 15.32
C PHE A 53 8.12 -5.41 15.83
N SER A 54 7.07 -4.74 15.38
CA SER A 54 5.70 -5.10 15.71
C SER A 54 5.23 -6.24 14.80
N SER A 55 5.06 -7.43 15.39
CA SER A 55 4.53 -8.61 14.69
C SER A 55 3.14 -8.38 14.09
N HIS A 56 2.33 -7.51 14.72
CA HIS A 56 0.99 -7.16 14.23
C HIS A 56 1.03 -6.46 12.86
N PHE A 57 1.91 -5.47 12.67
CA PHE A 57 2.01 -4.76 11.39
C PHE A 57 2.51 -5.68 10.27
N PHE A 58 3.42 -6.60 10.60
CA PHE A 58 3.86 -7.62 9.66
C PHE A 58 2.72 -8.50 9.18
N MET A 59 1.90 -8.97 10.12
CA MET A 59 0.80 -9.86 9.79
C MET A 59 -0.26 -9.18 8.94
N ILE A 60 -0.57 -7.90 9.18
CA ILE A 60 -1.45 -7.12 8.30
C ILE A 60 -0.88 -7.06 6.87
N ALA A 61 0.44 -6.87 6.72
CA ALA A 61 1.07 -6.85 5.39
C ALA A 61 1.01 -8.21 4.67
N VAL A 62 1.18 -9.32 5.41
CA VAL A 62 1.05 -10.68 4.86
C VAL A 62 -0.39 -10.97 4.43
N ILE A 63 -1.36 -10.60 5.26
CA ILE A 63 -2.79 -10.73 4.97
C ILE A 63 -3.16 -9.93 3.71
N PHE A 64 -2.68 -8.68 3.61
CA PHE A 64 -2.88 -7.84 2.44
C PHE A 64 -2.32 -8.49 1.15
N LEU A 65 -1.13 -9.07 1.23
CA LEU A 65 -0.50 -9.74 0.08
C LEU A 65 -1.32 -10.93 -0.40
N ILE A 66 -1.83 -11.76 0.52
CA ILE A 66 -2.67 -12.91 0.17
C ILE A 66 -3.97 -12.45 -0.49
N PHE A 67 -4.66 -11.46 0.09
CA PHE A 67 -5.88 -10.91 -0.49
C PHE A 67 -5.65 -10.25 -1.86
N ASP A 68 -4.51 -9.60 -2.08
CA ASP A 68 -4.19 -9.00 -3.38
C ASP A 68 -4.04 -10.09 -4.47
N VAL A 69 -3.36 -11.20 -4.15
CA VAL A 69 -3.25 -12.35 -5.06
C VAL A 69 -4.62 -12.97 -5.37
N GLU A 70 -5.48 -13.11 -4.36
CA GLU A 70 -6.84 -13.64 -4.56
C GLU A 70 -7.70 -12.72 -5.44
N LEU A 71 -7.58 -11.39 -5.30
CA LEU A 71 -8.28 -10.44 -6.16
C LEU A 71 -7.79 -10.48 -7.61
N VAL A 72 -6.50 -10.69 -7.84
CA VAL A 72 -5.95 -10.87 -9.20
C VAL A 72 -6.55 -12.12 -9.86
N ILE A 73 -6.83 -13.19 -9.09
CA ILE A 73 -7.49 -14.40 -9.60
C ILE A 73 -8.97 -14.15 -9.94
N ILE A 74 -9.66 -13.26 -9.21
CA ILE A 74 -11.06 -12.89 -9.47
C ILE A 74 -11.20 -12.03 -10.73
N MET A 75 -10.31 -11.06 -10.95
CA MET A 75 -10.36 -10.11 -12.08
C MET A 75 -10.69 -10.73 -13.46
N PRO A 76 -10.04 -11.81 -13.94
CA PRO A 76 -10.32 -12.38 -15.25
C PRO A 76 -11.74 -12.95 -15.41
N MET A 77 -12.46 -13.23 -14.31
CA MET A 77 -13.83 -13.75 -14.37
C MET A 77 -14.78 -12.77 -15.07
N THR A 78 -14.55 -11.46 -14.94
CA THR A 78 -15.35 -10.43 -15.63
C THR A 78 -15.24 -10.52 -17.16
N ILE A 79 -14.08 -10.95 -17.66
CA ILE A 79 -13.80 -11.10 -19.10
C ILE A 79 -14.47 -12.38 -19.62
N VAL A 80 -14.40 -13.46 -18.83
CA VAL A 80 -14.90 -14.79 -19.20
C VAL A 80 -16.43 -14.92 -19.10
N MET A 81 -17.11 -13.95 -18.47
CA MET A 81 -18.58 -13.90 -18.40
C MET A 81 -19.30 -13.97 -19.75
N THR A 82 -18.62 -13.59 -20.84
CA THR A 82 -19.20 -13.62 -22.19
C THR A 82 -19.02 -14.94 -22.92
N THR A 83 -18.13 -15.83 -22.46
CA THR A 83 -17.71 -17.03 -23.20
C THR A 83 -18.14 -18.34 -22.54
N ILE A 84 -18.35 -18.36 -21.22
CA ILE A 84 -18.74 -19.56 -20.46
C ILE A 84 -20.19 -19.42 -19.96
N ASN A 85 -20.85 -20.54 -19.68
CA ASN A 85 -22.17 -20.59 -19.06
C ASN A 85 -22.22 -19.75 -17.76
N ILE A 86 -23.22 -18.88 -17.66
CA ILE A 86 -23.44 -17.97 -16.51
C ILE A 86 -23.56 -18.75 -15.18
N ILE A 87 -24.22 -19.92 -15.22
CA ILE A 87 -24.43 -20.76 -14.02
C ILE A 87 -23.09 -21.30 -13.49
N GLU A 88 -22.19 -21.75 -14.37
CA GLU A 88 -20.89 -22.29 -13.99
C GLU A 88 -20.00 -21.20 -13.40
N ILE A 89 -19.96 -20.02 -14.03
CA ILE A 89 -19.22 -18.87 -13.51
C ILE A 89 -19.75 -18.46 -12.14
N TYR A 90 -21.08 -18.40 -11.98
CA TYR A 90 -21.69 -18.05 -10.70
C TYR A 90 -21.30 -19.05 -9.60
N LEU A 91 -21.30 -20.35 -9.90
CA LEU A 91 -20.94 -21.39 -8.93
C LEU A 91 -19.47 -21.29 -8.51
N VAL A 92 -18.56 -21.06 -9.46
CA VAL A 92 -17.13 -20.86 -9.16
C VAL A 92 -16.90 -19.59 -8.34
N MET A 93 -17.55 -18.48 -8.71
CA MET A 93 -17.46 -17.22 -7.96
C MET A 93 -17.98 -17.35 -6.53
N LEU A 94 -19.08 -18.07 -6.33
CA LEU A 94 -19.65 -18.29 -5.01
C LEU A 94 -18.75 -19.15 -4.13
N LEU A 95 -18.16 -20.22 -4.69
CA LEU A 95 -17.18 -21.04 -3.99
C LEU A 95 -15.93 -20.23 -3.63
N PHE A 96 -15.41 -19.43 -4.55
CA PHE A 96 -14.23 -18.60 -4.31
C PHE A 96 -14.46 -17.57 -3.20
N LEU A 97 -15.60 -16.86 -3.24
CA LEU A 97 -16.00 -15.93 -2.18
C LEU A 97 -16.15 -16.61 -0.82
N LEU A 98 -16.68 -17.84 -0.79
CA LEU A 98 -16.78 -18.64 0.44
C LEU A 98 -15.41 -18.89 1.06
N PHE A 99 -14.40 -19.29 0.27
CA PHE A 99 -13.05 -19.49 0.77
C PHE A 99 -12.43 -18.20 1.32
N LEU A 100 -12.61 -17.08 0.61
CA LEU A 100 -12.12 -15.77 1.04
C LEU A 100 -12.74 -15.36 2.39
N MET A 101 -14.06 -15.51 2.53
CA MET A 101 -14.77 -15.20 3.78
C MET A 101 -14.36 -16.12 4.93
N LEU A 102 -14.13 -17.41 4.67
CA LEU A 102 -13.68 -18.36 5.69
C LEU A 102 -12.24 -18.05 6.16
N GLY A 103 -11.35 -17.68 5.24
CA GLY A 103 -9.99 -17.26 5.56
C GLY A 103 -9.98 -16.02 6.46
N LEU A 104 -10.73 -14.99 6.07
CA LEU A 104 -10.87 -13.76 6.87
C LEU A 104 -11.49 -14.02 8.24
N TYR A 105 -12.51 -14.88 8.31
CA TYR A 105 -13.13 -15.26 9.58
C TYR A 105 -12.14 -15.98 10.51
N HIS A 106 -11.30 -16.86 9.97
CA HIS A 106 -10.28 -17.56 10.74
C HIS A 106 -9.23 -16.58 11.30
N GLU A 107 -8.76 -15.62 10.50
CA GLU A 107 -7.83 -14.58 10.94
C GLU A 107 -8.43 -13.67 12.00
N TRP A 108 -9.71 -13.32 11.85
CA TRP A 108 -10.42 -12.51 12.83
C TRP A 108 -10.57 -13.22 14.17
N LYS A 109 -10.92 -14.51 14.15
CA LYS A 109 -11.02 -15.33 15.38
C LYS A 109 -9.67 -15.40 16.13
N ASN A 110 -8.56 -15.34 15.41
CA ASN A 110 -7.22 -15.34 16.00
C ASN A 110 -6.79 -13.96 16.54
N ASN A 111 -7.67 -12.96 16.57
CA ASN A 111 -7.40 -11.59 17.04
C ASN A 111 -6.25 -10.89 16.30
N MET A 112 -5.86 -11.39 15.12
CA MET A 112 -4.78 -10.83 14.31
C MET A 112 -5.11 -9.42 13.79
N LEU A 113 -6.41 -9.14 13.66
CA LEU A 113 -6.98 -7.89 13.19
C LEU A 113 -7.33 -6.92 14.33
N ASN A 114 -7.02 -7.21 15.59
CA ASN A 114 -7.26 -6.27 16.69
C ASN A 114 -6.06 -5.30 16.81
N TRP A 115 -6.34 -4.01 16.67
CA TRP A 115 -5.32 -2.95 16.66
C TRP A 115 -5.00 -2.42 18.05
N VAL A 116 -5.85 -2.71 19.03
CA VAL A 116 -5.73 -2.23 20.40
C VAL A 116 -5.58 -3.45 21.30
N GLN A 117 -4.33 -3.76 21.64
CA GLN A 117 -4.00 -4.65 22.74
C GLN A 117 -2.79 -4.10 23.49
#